data_AF-A0AA93HK19-F1
#
_entry.id   AF-A0AA93HK19-F1
#
_cell.length_a   1.000
_cell.length_b   1.000
_cell.length_c   1.000
_cell.angle_alpha   90.00
_cell.angle_beta   90.00
_cell.angle_gamma   90.00
#
_symmetry.space_group_name_H-M   'P 1'
#
loop_
_entity.id
_entity.type
_entity.pdbx_description
1 polymer ?
#
loop_
_entity_poly.entity_id
_entity_poly.type
_entity_poly.pdbx_seq_one_letter_code
_entity_poly.pdbx_strand_id
1 'polypeptide(L)'
;MSSTPLTHAPLARAEATLRRGARFLAAGLYAEPLQAHAPILGRYRAKVIGNGLRELDRFLNVLVDEVAIAAGQRTSPAERNTANKLRALLTGAAQPGGEHARLRALGRARDCLFYCSGRVTRGDVAGSPWLTVGWADAPDRSGPLKQFPVGECLIITADDVADVCDFYLSIATRLVRSGPENAVRPR
;
A
#
# COMPACT_ATOMS: atom_id res chain seq x y z
N MET A 1 -29.33 7.47 -6.25
CA MET A 1 -28.28 7.41 -7.28
C MET A 1 -27.42 6.20 -6.97
N SER A 2 -27.64 5.11 -7.69
CA SER A 2 -27.00 3.83 -7.43
C SER A 2 -25.78 3.70 -8.35
N SER A 3 -24.57 3.80 -7.79
CA SER A 3 -23.36 3.47 -8.53
C SER A 3 -23.39 1.98 -8.88
N THR A 4 -23.44 1.68 -10.17
CA THR A 4 -23.36 0.30 -10.67
C THR A 4 -21.92 -0.19 -10.46
N PRO A 5 -21.69 -1.27 -9.69
CA PRO A 5 -20.34 -1.78 -9.47
C PRO A 5 -19.73 -2.29 -10.78
N LEU A 6 -18.45 -2.00 -11.00
CA LEU A 6 -17.67 -2.52 -12.13
C LEU A 6 -17.51 -4.04 -11.97
N THR A 7 -18.40 -4.84 -12.54
CA THR A 7 -18.22 -6.30 -12.60
C THR A 7 -17.55 -6.71 -13.89
N HIS A 8 -16.23 -6.46 -13.97
CA HIS A 8 -15.35 -7.13 -14.94
C HIS A 8 -14.57 -8.24 -14.21
N ALA A 9 -14.60 -9.48 -14.71
CA ALA A 9 -14.01 -10.62 -14.01
C ALA A 9 -12.53 -10.43 -13.62
N PRO A 10 -11.66 -9.84 -14.48
CA PRO A 10 -10.32 -9.41 -14.09
C PRO A 10 -10.25 -8.44 -12.90
N LEU A 11 -11.13 -7.43 -12.84
CA LEU A 11 -11.16 -6.46 -11.75
C LEU A 11 -11.52 -7.13 -10.40
N ALA A 12 -12.55 -7.97 -10.39
CA ALA A 12 -12.96 -8.72 -9.20
C ALA A 12 -11.83 -9.65 -8.71
N ARG A 13 -11.08 -10.28 -9.63
CA ARG A 13 -9.91 -11.10 -9.28
C ARG A 13 -8.76 -10.27 -8.70
N ALA A 14 -8.47 -9.09 -9.27
CA ALA A 14 -7.45 -8.19 -8.77
C ALA A 14 -7.78 -7.71 -7.35
N GLU A 15 -9.03 -7.29 -7.11
CA GLU A 15 -9.51 -6.88 -5.79
C GLU A 15 -9.41 -8.05 -4.78
N ALA A 16 -9.94 -9.23 -5.13
CA ALA A 16 -9.90 -10.39 -4.25
C ALA A 16 -8.47 -10.81 -3.90
N THR A 17 -7.53 -10.66 -4.84
CA THR A 17 -6.11 -10.99 -4.64
C THR A 17 -5.46 -10.02 -3.66
N LEU A 18 -5.66 -8.71 -3.85
CA LEU A 18 -5.18 -7.70 -2.89
C LEU A 18 -5.77 -7.93 -1.50
N ARG A 19 -7.08 -8.21 -1.40
CA ARG A 19 -7.76 -8.48 -0.12
C ARG A 19 -7.19 -9.72 0.59
N ARG A 20 -6.95 -10.81 -0.14
CA ARG A 20 -6.34 -12.03 0.42
C ARG A 20 -4.91 -11.76 0.88
N GLY A 21 -4.10 -11.07 0.07
CA GLY A 21 -2.73 -10.70 0.43
C GLY A 21 -2.65 -9.84 1.69
N ALA A 22 -3.51 -8.82 1.79
CA ALA A 22 -3.56 -7.93 2.96
C ALA A 22 -3.94 -8.70 4.24
N ARG A 23 -4.96 -9.56 4.17
CA ARG A 23 -5.36 -10.40 5.33
C ARG A 23 -4.27 -11.38 5.74
N PHE A 24 -3.60 -12.00 4.78
CA PHE A 24 -2.50 -12.92 5.05
C PHE A 24 -1.35 -12.21 5.76
N LEU A 25 -0.95 -11.03 5.25
CA LEU A 25 0.16 -10.27 5.83
C LEU A 25 -0.17 -9.76 7.25
N ALA A 26 -1.39 -9.24 7.45
CA ALA A 26 -1.84 -8.81 8.78
C ALA A 26 -1.81 -9.98 9.77
N ALA A 27 -2.40 -11.13 9.42
CA ALA A 27 -2.46 -12.30 10.30
C ALA A 27 -1.06 -12.85 10.69
N GLY A 28 -0.06 -12.71 9.81
CA GLY A 28 1.30 -13.22 10.05
C GLY A 28 2.06 -12.57 11.21
N LEU A 29 1.62 -11.40 11.71
CA LEU A 29 2.24 -10.69 12.83
C LEU A 29 1.43 -10.67 14.12
N TYR A 30 0.11 -10.87 14.08
CA TYR A 30 -0.76 -10.89 15.26
C TYR A 30 -0.84 -12.23 15.98
N ALA A 31 -0.29 -13.28 15.38
CA ALA A 31 -0.50 -14.60 15.93
C ALA A 31 0.26 -14.81 17.24
N GLU A 32 -0.52 -15.00 18.30
CA GLU A 32 -0.16 -15.91 19.38
C GLU A 32 0.35 -17.24 18.76
N PRO A 33 1.37 -17.90 19.35
CA PRO A 33 2.03 -19.09 18.78
C PRO A 33 1.09 -20.22 18.32
N LEU A 34 -0.16 -20.23 18.79
CA LEU A 34 -1.18 -21.24 18.52
C LEU A 34 -2.14 -20.91 17.35
N GLN A 35 -2.18 -19.68 16.83
CA GLN A 35 -3.16 -19.27 15.81
C GLN A 35 -2.58 -18.98 14.41
N ALA A 36 -1.29 -18.65 14.28
CA ALA A 36 -0.62 -18.71 12.97
C ALA A 36 0.05 -20.07 12.80
N HIS A 37 0.00 -20.58 11.57
CA HIS A 37 0.79 -21.74 11.22
C HIS A 37 2.32 -21.43 11.23
N ALA A 38 2.73 -20.14 11.20
CA ALA A 38 4.09 -19.68 11.47
C ALA A 38 4.17 -18.14 11.69
N PRO A 39 4.48 -17.63 12.90
CA PRO A 39 4.68 -16.19 13.13
C PRO A 39 5.95 -15.66 12.44
N ILE A 40 5.93 -14.41 11.95
CA ILE A 40 7.10 -13.79 11.30
C ILE A 40 8.12 -13.31 12.35
N LEU A 41 9.06 -14.19 12.69
CA LEU A 41 10.10 -13.96 13.69
C LEU A 41 11.52 -14.20 13.15
N GLY A 42 12.52 -13.83 13.94
CA GLY A 42 13.92 -14.16 13.70
C GLY A 42 14.62 -13.32 12.62
N ARG A 43 15.82 -13.77 12.23
CA ARG A 43 16.79 -13.01 11.42
C ARG A 43 16.30 -12.52 10.05
N TYR A 44 15.22 -13.12 9.52
CA TYR A 44 14.66 -12.76 8.21
C TYR A 44 13.36 -11.97 8.27
N ARG A 45 12.90 -11.61 9.48
CA ARG A 45 11.64 -10.86 9.69
C ARG A 45 11.55 -9.63 8.80
N ALA A 46 12.58 -8.79 8.78
CA ALA A 46 12.60 -7.57 7.96
C ALA A 46 12.39 -7.89 6.47
N LYS A 47 13.06 -8.93 5.95
CA LYS A 47 12.95 -9.32 4.54
C LYS A 47 11.58 -9.89 4.18
N VAL A 48 10.99 -10.68 5.07
CA VAL A 48 9.62 -11.22 4.90
C VAL A 48 8.60 -10.10 4.87
N ILE A 49 8.65 -9.16 5.84
CA ILE A 49 7.76 -7.99 5.85
C ILE A 49 7.97 -7.15 4.60
N GLY A 50 9.23 -6.85 4.25
CA GLY A 50 9.57 -6.11 3.03
C GLY A 50 9.00 -6.74 1.76
N ASN A 51 9.08 -8.07 1.63
CA ASN A 51 8.47 -8.81 0.53
C ASN A 51 6.94 -8.71 0.52
N GLY A 52 6.30 -8.91 1.67
CA GLY A 52 4.85 -8.74 1.79
C GLY A 52 4.39 -7.36 1.33
N LEU A 53 5.10 -6.30 1.72
CA LEU A 53 4.81 -4.93 1.27
C LEU A 53 5.02 -4.73 -0.23
N ARG A 54 6.02 -5.38 -0.84
CA ARG A 54 6.24 -5.35 -2.31
C ARG A 54 5.10 -6.06 -3.05
N GLU A 55 4.61 -7.17 -2.52
CA GLU A 55 3.49 -7.91 -3.09
C GLU A 55 2.19 -7.11 -2.98
N LEU A 56 1.89 -6.49 -1.83
CA LEU A 56 0.72 -5.61 -1.69
C LEU A 56 0.74 -4.46 -2.70
N ASP A 57 1.88 -3.79 -2.87
CA ASP A 57 2.00 -2.72 -3.87
C ASP A 57 1.83 -3.24 -5.31
N ARG A 58 2.31 -4.46 -5.61
CA ARG A 58 2.09 -5.10 -6.91
C ARG A 58 0.62 -5.43 -7.13
N PHE A 59 -0.06 -5.98 -6.14
CA PHE A 59 -1.49 -6.28 -6.23
C PHE A 59 -2.32 -5.01 -6.40
N LEU A 60 -1.97 -3.93 -5.69
CA LEU A 60 -2.59 -2.63 -5.90
C LEU A 60 -2.30 -2.07 -7.30
N ASN A 61 -1.08 -2.22 -7.82
CA ASN A 61 -0.72 -1.80 -9.17
C ASN A 61 -1.63 -2.45 -10.23
N VAL A 62 -1.82 -3.78 -10.11
CA VAL A 62 -2.71 -4.55 -10.99
C VAL A 62 -4.15 -4.07 -10.84
N LEU A 63 -4.63 -3.86 -9.61
CA LEU A 63 -5.98 -3.35 -9.39
C LEU A 63 -6.20 -1.97 -10.04
N VAL A 64 -5.22 -1.06 -9.92
CA VAL A 64 -5.27 0.26 -10.55
C VAL A 64 -5.32 0.14 -12.08
N ASP A 65 -4.53 -0.76 -12.68
CA ASP A 65 -4.57 -1.01 -14.12
C ASP A 65 -5.94 -1.56 -14.56
N GLU A 66 -6.52 -2.51 -13.82
CA GLU A 66 -7.84 -3.07 -14.15
C GLU A 66 -8.96 -2.01 -14.05
N VAL A 67 -8.88 -1.10 -13.08
CA VAL A 67 -9.84 0.02 -12.96
C VAL A 67 -9.69 0.98 -14.12
N ALA A 68 -8.45 1.31 -14.51
CA ALA A 68 -8.18 2.17 -15.65
C ALA A 68 -8.69 1.56 -16.97
N ILE A 69 -8.47 0.25 -17.19
CA ILE A 69 -9.00 -0.49 -18.34
C ILE A 69 -10.53 -0.46 -18.34
N ALA A 70 -11.17 -0.72 -17.20
CA ALA A 70 -12.63 -0.67 -17.07
C ALA A 70 -13.21 0.74 -17.31
N ALA A 71 -12.42 1.79 -17.08
CA ALA A 71 -12.74 3.18 -17.40
C ALA A 71 -12.35 3.61 -18.83
N GLY A 72 -11.87 2.68 -19.68
CA GLY A 72 -11.45 2.97 -21.06
C GLY A 72 -10.15 3.76 -21.17
N GLN A 73 -9.37 3.85 -20.10
CA GLN A 73 -8.08 4.55 -20.08
C GLN A 73 -6.95 3.62 -20.56
N ARG A 74 -5.92 4.21 -21.17
CA ARG A 74 -4.70 3.46 -21.53
C ARG A 74 -3.88 3.18 -20.28
N THR A 75 -3.43 1.93 -20.14
CA THR A 75 -2.54 1.50 -19.07
C THR A 75 -1.16 1.13 -19.62
N SER A 76 -0.14 1.24 -18.77
CA SER A 76 1.20 0.69 -19.03
C SER A 76 1.48 -0.40 -17.98
N PRO A 77 1.13 -1.68 -18.25
CA PRO A 77 1.25 -2.76 -17.27
C PRO A 77 2.69 -3.02 -16.82
N ALA A 78 3.69 -2.61 -17.61
CA ALA A 78 5.10 -2.74 -17.28
C ALA A 78 5.57 -1.73 -16.20
N GLU A 79 4.85 -0.63 -16.00
CA GLU A 79 5.24 0.43 -15.06
C GLU A 79 4.91 0.08 -13.60
N ARG A 80 5.95 -0.19 -12.82
CA ARG A 80 5.84 -0.45 -11.37
C ARG A 80 5.85 0.84 -10.56
N ASN A 81 4.90 1.74 -10.85
CA ASN A 81 4.78 3.04 -10.20
C ASN A 81 3.37 3.30 -9.69
N THR A 82 2.94 2.47 -8.73
CA THR A 82 1.57 2.44 -8.19
C THR A 82 1.10 3.80 -7.69
N ALA A 83 1.95 4.53 -6.96
CA ALA A 83 1.61 5.86 -6.46
C ALA A 83 1.27 6.84 -7.60
N ASN A 84 2.08 6.88 -8.66
CA ASN A 84 1.82 7.77 -9.79
C ASN A 84 0.64 7.31 -10.63
N LYS A 85 0.48 6.00 -10.86
CA LYS A 85 -0.69 5.45 -11.57
C LYS A 85 -1.99 5.77 -10.85
N LEU A 86 -2.03 5.52 -9.53
CA LEU A 86 -3.20 5.83 -8.71
C LEU A 86 -3.51 7.33 -8.77
N ARG A 87 -2.50 8.19 -8.64
CA ARG A 87 -2.69 9.64 -8.76
C ARG A 87 -3.25 10.04 -10.12
N ALA A 88 -2.72 9.48 -11.21
CA ALA A 88 -3.21 9.77 -12.57
C ALA A 88 -4.65 9.29 -12.79
N LEU A 89 -4.99 8.11 -12.27
CA LEU A 89 -6.37 7.59 -12.31
C LEU A 89 -7.33 8.49 -11.53
N LEU A 90 -6.89 9.04 -10.40
CA LEU A 90 -7.70 9.88 -9.52
C LEU A 90 -7.72 11.37 -9.90
N THR A 91 -6.83 11.88 -10.76
CA THR A 91 -6.79 13.33 -11.10
C THR A 91 -8.07 13.87 -11.76
N GLY A 92 -9.01 13.02 -12.20
CA GLY A 92 -10.36 13.44 -12.60
C GLY A 92 -11.36 13.64 -11.44
N ALA A 93 -11.05 13.13 -10.24
CA ALA A 93 -11.89 13.17 -9.04
C ALA A 93 -11.10 13.82 -7.90
N ALA A 94 -11.53 15.00 -7.43
CA ALA A 94 -10.85 15.75 -6.38
C ALA A 94 -10.64 14.93 -5.09
N GLN A 95 -9.45 14.38 -4.85
CA GLN A 95 -9.07 13.81 -3.54
C GLN A 95 -7.55 13.55 -3.38
N PRO A 96 -7.04 13.25 -2.16
CA PRO A 96 -6.12 14.07 -1.38
C PRO A 96 -4.64 13.68 -1.55
N GLY A 97 -3.73 14.66 -1.56
CA GLY A 97 -2.28 14.43 -1.71
C GLY A 97 -1.63 13.49 -0.67
N GLY A 98 -2.32 13.19 0.43
CA GLY A 98 -1.84 12.31 1.50
C GLY A 98 -1.60 10.85 1.08
N GLU A 99 -2.42 10.28 0.20
CA GLU A 99 -2.26 8.87 -0.21
C GLU A 99 -1.01 8.66 -1.08
N HIS A 100 -0.74 9.61 -1.99
CA HIS A 100 0.47 9.58 -2.81
C HIS A 100 1.72 9.65 -1.94
N ALA A 101 1.74 10.59 -0.99
CA ALA A 101 2.84 10.73 -0.04
C ALA A 101 3.04 9.44 0.80
N ARG A 102 1.94 8.85 1.29
CA ARG A 102 1.97 7.61 2.07
C ARG A 102 2.46 6.41 1.25
N LEU A 103 2.00 6.24 0.00
CA LEU A 103 2.51 5.19 -0.90
C LEU A 103 4.00 5.37 -1.22
N ARG A 104 4.48 6.62 -1.38
CA ARG A 104 5.91 6.90 -1.55
C ARG A 104 6.70 6.55 -0.30
N ALA A 105 6.20 6.86 0.89
CA ALA A 105 6.80 6.49 2.16
C ALA A 105 6.87 4.96 2.34
N LEU A 106 5.78 4.23 2.04
CA LEU A 106 5.78 2.76 1.99
C LEU A 106 6.82 2.21 1.00
N GLY A 107 6.96 2.86 -0.16
CA GLY A 107 7.96 2.52 -1.16
C GLY A 107 9.39 2.59 -0.63
N ARG A 108 9.71 3.59 0.18
CA ARG A 108 11.03 3.70 0.83
C ARG A 108 11.18 2.70 1.98
N ALA A 109 10.16 2.54 2.82
CA ALA A 109 10.17 1.62 3.94
C ALA A 109 10.41 0.16 3.49
N ARG A 110 9.70 -0.30 2.44
CA ARG A 110 9.91 -1.67 1.90
C ARG A 110 11.31 -1.86 1.32
N ASP A 111 11.89 -0.84 0.69
CA ASP A 111 13.23 -0.93 0.10
C ASP A 111 14.27 -0.98 1.22
N CYS A 112 14.10 -0.21 2.30
CA CYS A 112 14.91 -0.30 3.51
C CYS A 112 14.83 -1.69 4.15
N LEU A 113 13.62 -2.25 4.29
CA LEU A 113 13.42 -3.59 4.83
C LEU A 113 14.06 -4.69 3.97
N PHE A 114 13.93 -4.59 2.64
CA PHE A 114 14.37 -5.62 1.72
C PHE A 114 15.87 -5.56 1.42
N TYR A 115 16.42 -4.37 1.14
CA TYR A 115 17.82 -4.20 0.74
C TYR A 115 18.75 -3.92 1.92
N CYS A 116 18.26 -3.25 2.96
CA CYS A 116 19.07 -2.85 4.12
C CYS A 116 18.71 -3.63 5.39
N SER A 117 17.92 -4.71 5.28
CA SER A 117 17.44 -5.51 6.41
C SER A 117 16.76 -4.68 7.51
N GLY A 118 16.13 -3.57 7.13
CA GLY A 118 15.45 -2.65 8.04
C GLY A 118 16.35 -1.58 8.68
N ARG A 119 17.65 -1.52 8.37
CA ARG A 119 18.51 -0.41 8.81
C ARG A 119 18.30 0.80 7.91
N VAL A 120 18.03 1.96 8.52
CA VAL A 120 17.83 3.23 7.81
C VAL A 120 19.19 3.77 7.38
N THR A 121 19.49 3.67 6.10
CA THR A 121 20.75 4.14 5.50
C THR A 121 20.61 5.49 4.79
N ARG A 122 19.38 5.94 4.54
CA ARG A 122 19.07 7.20 3.86
C ARG A 122 17.73 7.75 4.35
N GLY A 123 17.64 9.06 4.52
CA GLY A 123 16.38 9.75 4.78
C GLY A 123 15.50 9.90 3.55
N ASP A 124 14.40 10.64 3.69
CA ASP A 124 13.40 10.84 2.62
C ASP A 124 13.96 11.47 1.35
N VAL A 125 14.92 12.38 1.51
CA VAL A 125 15.67 13.06 0.46
C VAL A 125 17.16 13.06 0.80
N ALA A 126 18.01 13.40 -0.19
CA ALA A 126 19.45 13.53 0.03
C ALA A 126 19.74 14.53 1.16
N GLY A 127 20.54 14.12 2.13
CA GLY A 127 20.88 14.92 3.30
C GLY A 127 19.82 14.98 4.41
N SER A 128 18.62 14.41 4.21
CA SER A 128 17.63 14.33 5.29
C SER A 128 18.09 13.35 6.37
N PRO A 129 18.03 13.73 7.66
CA PRO A 129 18.35 12.82 8.77
C PRO A 129 17.22 11.86 9.11
N TRP A 130 16.05 11.98 8.47
CA TRP A 130 14.85 11.22 8.80
C TRP A 130 14.30 10.47 7.59
N LEU A 131 13.88 9.23 7.82
CA LEU A 131 13.06 8.43 6.92
C LEU A 131 11.63 8.38 7.44
N THR A 132 10.69 8.94 6.68
CA THR A 132 9.25 8.79 6.93
C THR A 132 8.77 7.45 6.38
N VAL A 133 8.10 6.67 7.22
CA VAL A 133 7.51 5.37 6.85
C VAL A 133 6.01 5.50 6.56
N GLY A 134 5.40 4.45 6.04
CA GLY A 134 4.03 4.52 5.50
C GLY A 134 2.91 4.18 6.47
N TRP A 135 3.19 4.13 7.77
CA TRP A 135 2.22 3.88 8.84
C TRP A 135 2.26 5.01 9.87
N ALA A 136 1.18 5.16 10.61
CA ALA A 136 0.99 6.23 11.57
C ALA A 136 1.91 6.08 12.79
N ASP A 137 2.25 7.22 13.42
CA ASP A 137 2.99 7.23 14.68
C ASP A 137 2.08 7.05 15.91
N ALA A 138 0.77 7.17 15.73
CA ALA A 138 -0.22 7.09 16.80
C ALA A 138 -1.07 5.80 16.72
N PRO A 139 -1.49 5.22 17.87
CA PRO A 139 -2.29 3.99 17.91
C PRO A 139 -3.67 4.10 17.25
N ASP A 140 -4.28 5.28 17.29
CA ASP A 140 -5.56 5.58 16.63
C ASP A 140 -5.41 5.74 15.11
N ARG A 141 -4.17 5.61 14.60
CA ARG A 141 -3.77 5.75 13.19
C ARG A 141 -4.13 7.12 12.62
N SER A 142 -4.34 8.09 13.50
CA SER A 142 -4.57 9.48 13.14
C SER A 142 -3.27 10.28 13.30
N GLY A 143 -3.11 11.34 12.51
CA GLY A 143 -1.92 12.20 12.59
C GLY A 143 -0.77 11.81 11.66
N PRO A 144 0.48 12.21 11.99
CA PRO A 144 1.60 12.11 11.08
C PRO A 144 2.05 10.66 10.90
N LEU A 145 2.71 10.43 9.77
CA LEU A 145 3.43 9.20 9.51
C LEU A 145 4.66 9.11 10.41
N LYS A 146 4.94 7.91 10.91
CA LYS A 146 6.10 7.65 11.76
C LYS A 146 7.41 7.95 11.03
N GLN A 147 8.42 8.37 11.78
CA GLN A 147 9.74 8.70 11.26
C GLN A 147 10.83 7.97 12.02
N PHE A 148 11.90 7.60 11.32
CA PHE A 148 13.06 6.94 11.90
C PHE A 148 14.34 7.70 11.53
N PRO A 149 15.27 7.91 12.48
CA PRO A 149 16.56 8.53 12.17
C PRO A 149 17.39 7.65 11.24
N VAL A 150 18.24 8.27 10.42
CA VAL A 150 19.32 7.56 9.73
C VAL A 150 20.28 6.95 10.76
N GLY A 151 20.65 5.69 10.55
CA GLY A 151 21.47 4.90 11.46
C GLY A 151 20.66 3.88 12.26
N GLU A 152 19.38 4.15 12.51
CA GLU A 152 18.49 3.31 13.33
C GLU A 152 17.90 2.12 12.55
N CYS A 153 17.29 1.20 13.29
CA CYS A 153 16.52 0.10 12.74
C CYS A 153 15.02 0.44 12.72
N LEU A 154 14.34 0.11 11.62
CA LEU A 154 12.89 0.13 11.53
C LEU A 154 12.29 -0.91 12.47
N ILE A 155 11.65 -0.45 13.53
CA ILE A 155 10.86 -1.29 14.43
C ILE A 155 9.44 -1.32 13.90
N ILE A 156 8.98 -2.52 13.53
CA ILE A 156 7.66 -2.76 12.96
C ILE A 156 6.88 -3.73 13.85
N THR A 157 5.77 -3.23 14.38
CA THR A 157 4.81 -3.94 15.21
C THR A 157 3.72 -4.62 14.35
N ALA A 158 2.88 -5.43 14.99
CA ALA A 158 1.71 -5.98 14.31
C ALA A 158 0.71 -4.87 13.92
N ASP A 159 0.54 -3.87 14.78
CA ASP A 159 -0.33 -2.71 14.55
C ASP A 159 0.11 -1.85 13.37
N ASP A 160 1.42 -1.65 13.21
CA ASP A 160 1.97 -0.96 12.03
C ASP A 160 1.58 -1.70 10.74
N VAL A 161 1.65 -3.03 10.73
CA VAL A 161 1.29 -3.82 9.54
C VAL A 161 -0.21 -3.87 9.30
N ALA A 162 -1.04 -3.94 10.34
CA ALA A 162 -2.49 -3.79 10.17
C ALA A 162 -2.85 -2.42 9.60
N ASP A 163 -2.24 -1.34 10.09
CA ASP A 163 -2.46 0.00 9.55
C ASP A 163 -2.13 0.06 8.05
N VAL A 164 -1.00 -0.51 7.63
CA VAL A 164 -0.66 -0.61 6.20
C VAL A 164 -1.69 -1.45 5.43
N CYS A 165 -2.08 -2.62 5.95
CA CYS A 165 -3.05 -3.48 5.28
C CYS A 165 -4.41 -2.79 5.12
N ASP A 166 -4.90 -2.13 6.17
CA ASP A 166 -6.16 -1.38 6.15
C ASP A 166 -6.08 -0.19 5.19
N PHE A 167 -4.93 0.48 5.10
CA PHE A 167 -4.69 1.51 4.10
C PHE A 167 -4.85 0.96 2.66
N TYR A 168 -4.21 -0.15 2.31
CA TYR A 168 -4.37 -0.77 0.98
C TYR A 168 -5.83 -1.21 0.71
N LEU A 169 -6.50 -1.78 1.72
CA LEU A 169 -7.90 -2.20 1.62
C LEU A 169 -8.86 -1.03 1.45
N SER A 170 -8.57 0.12 2.06
CA SER A 170 -9.35 1.35 1.92
C SER A 170 -9.29 1.89 0.49
N ILE A 171 -8.09 1.91 -0.11
CA ILE A 171 -7.89 2.30 -1.51
C ILE A 171 -8.68 1.35 -2.42
N ALA A 172 -8.53 0.04 -2.23
CA ALA A 172 -9.22 -0.96 -3.05
C ALA A 172 -10.75 -0.78 -3.00
N THR A 173 -11.29 -0.62 -1.78
CA THR A 173 -12.73 -0.42 -1.56
C THR A 173 -13.22 0.85 -2.25
N ARG A 174 -12.46 1.94 -2.18
CA ARG A 174 -12.83 3.20 -2.85
C ARG A 174 -12.79 3.07 -4.37
N LEU A 175 -11.74 2.46 -4.93
CA LEU A 175 -11.61 2.27 -6.37
C LEU A 175 -12.75 1.44 -6.96
N VAL A 176 -13.14 0.35 -6.30
CA VAL A 176 -14.24 -0.50 -6.79
C VAL A 176 -15.62 0.17 -6.62
N ARG A 177 -15.81 0.96 -5.54
CA ARG A 177 -17.08 1.67 -5.30
C ARG A 177 -17.30 2.86 -6.23
N SER A 178 -16.23 3.54 -6.66
CA SER A 178 -16.35 4.79 -7.40
C SER A 178 -16.85 4.63 -8.84
N GLY A 179 -16.72 3.45 -9.46
CA GLY A 179 -17.14 3.21 -10.85
C GLY A 179 -16.54 4.20 -11.89
N PRO A 180 -16.73 3.98 -13.20
CA PRO A 180 -16.20 4.88 -14.24
C PRO A 180 -17.04 6.15 -14.43
N GLU A 181 -18.23 6.22 -13.81
CA GLU A 181 -19.18 7.34 -14.00
C GLU A 181 -18.68 8.69 -13.45
N ASN A 182 -17.69 8.68 -12.55
CA ASN A 182 -17.06 9.90 -12.03
C ASN A 182 -15.81 10.35 -12.81
N ALA A 183 -15.32 9.56 -13.78
CA ALA A 183 -14.15 9.91 -14.59
C ALA A 183 -14.53 10.59 -15.93
N VAL A 184 -15.81 10.58 -16.30
CA VAL A 184 -16.32 11.11 -17.58
C VAL A 184 -17.17 12.35 -17.34
N ARG A 185 -16.55 13.45 -16.94
CA ARG A 185 -17.06 14.79 -17.27
C ARG A 185 -15.90 15.71 -17.63
N PRO A 186 -15.52 15.81 -18.91
CA PRO A 186 -14.86 17.04 -19.36
C PRO A 186 -15.86 18.19 -19.18
N ARG A 187 -15.45 19.25 -18.47
CA ARG A 187 -16.09 20.56 -18.60
C ARG A 187 -15.73 21.16 -19.95
#